data_AF-A0A8T6L5R4-F1
#
_entry.id   AF-A0A8T6L5R4-F1
#
_cell.length_a   1.000
_cell.length_b   1.000
_cell.length_c   1.000
_cell.angle_alpha   90.00
_cell.angle_beta   90.00
_cell.angle_gamma   90.00
#
_symmetry.space_group_name_H-M   'P 1'
#
loop_
_entity.id
_entity.type
_entity.pdbx_description
1 polymer ?
#
loop_
_entity_poly.entity_id
_entity_poly.type
_entity_poly.pdbx_seq_one_letter_code
_entity_poly.pdbx_strand_id
1 'polypeptide(L)'
;MKRTRPSLGSFLGSATAALAIVLGMAGLPAAAQDAELIPMWDASDESNTATIDHAPWQEILDRYLRTDDPSGIHRFDYGALKASADDRQKLGGYLKSLATLDPRSFAKAEQMAYWINLYNALTVFVIVPRYPVDSIKDIKSGLIDFGPWNLELIPVQGEKLTLNNIEHGILRPIWRDPRIHYAVNCASIGCPNLAPEAYRSDNLERLLEQG
;
A
#
# COMPACT_ATOMS: atom_id res chain seq x y z
N MET A 1 -37.27 83.87 21.80
CA MET A 1 -36.53 84.85 20.96
C MET A 1 -35.41 84.10 20.25
N LYS A 2 -35.35 84.16 18.90
CA LYS A 2 -34.34 83.59 17.95
C LYS A 2 -34.40 82.05 17.78
N ARG A 3 -34.93 81.53 16.64
CA ARG A 3 -34.28 81.24 15.33
C ARG A 3 -33.02 80.37 15.55
N THR A 4 -32.91 79.13 15.06
CA THR A 4 -32.82 78.71 13.64
C THR A 4 -32.85 77.17 13.49
N ARG A 5 -33.45 76.64 12.40
CA ARG A 5 -33.01 75.41 11.69
C ARG A 5 -32.07 75.87 10.54
N PRO A 6 -31.08 75.12 9.98
CA PRO A 6 -31.18 73.74 9.43
C PRO A 6 -29.91 72.87 9.75
N SER A 7 -29.80 71.57 9.45
CA SER A 7 -29.58 70.99 8.11
C SER A 7 -29.81 69.47 8.07
N LEU A 8 -30.20 69.02 6.87
CA LEU A 8 -30.14 67.63 6.41
C LEU A 8 -28.70 67.10 6.47
N GLY A 9 -28.55 65.91 7.03
CA GLY A 9 -27.40 65.04 6.85
C GLY A 9 -27.89 63.61 6.63
N SER A 10 -28.27 63.29 5.40
CA SER A 10 -28.56 61.93 4.96
C SER A 10 -27.24 61.15 4.87
N PHE A 11 -26.94 60.31 5.86
CA PHE A 11 -25.97 59.24 5.70
C PHE A 11 -26.70 57.97 5.24
N LEU A 12 -26.75 57.79 3.91
CA LEU A 12 -26.95 56.48 3.30
C LEU A 12 -25.69 55.66 3.57
N GLY A 13 -25.68 54.93 4.69
CA GLY A 13 -24.74 53.84 4.90
C GLY A 13 -25.16 52.68 4.01
N SER A 14 -24.53 52.56 2.84
CA SER A 14 -24.58 51.36 2.01
C SER A 14 -24.00 50.19 2.80
N ALA A 15 -24.88 49.35 3.33
CA ALA A 15 -24.49 48.04 3.86
C ALA A 15 -24.01 47.18 2.69
N THR A 16 -22.70 47.15 2.47
CA THR A 16 -22.07 46.12 1.65
C THR A 16 -22.22 44.79 2.38
N ALA A 17 -23.22 44.01 1.96
CA ALA A 17 -23.32 42.60 2.32
C ALA A 17 -22.08 41.89 1.77
N ALA A 18 -21.11 41.63 2.63
CA ALA A 18 -19.98 40.75 2.32
C ALA A 18 -20.52 39.32 2.23
N LEU A 19 -20.81 38.89 0.99
CA LEU A 19 -21.12 37.51 0.67
C LEU A 19 -19.84 36.69 0.91
N ALA A 20 -19.74 36.06 2.08
CA ALA A 20 -18.69 35.09 2.35
C ALA A 20 -18.93 33.86 1.47
N ILE A 21 -18.23 33.81 0.33
CA ILE A 21 -18.16 32.62 -0.50
C ILE A 21 -17.34 31.60 0.31
N VAL A 22 -18.03 30.69 0.98
CA VAL A 22 -17.43 29.45 1.48
C VAL A 22 -17.06 28.64 0.25
N LEU A 23 -15.81 28.77 -0.21
CA LEU A 23 -15.21 27.79 -1.12
C LEU A 23 -15.15 26.48 -0.34
N GLY A 24 -16.11 25.59 -0.61
CA GLY A 24 -15.96 24.20 -0.24
C GLY A 24 -14.70 23.67 -0.93
N MET A 25 -13.66 23.39 -0.14
CA MET A 25 -12.55 22.57 -0.62
C MET A 25 -13.09 21.15 -0.76
N ALA A 26 -13.69 20.85 -1.91
CA ALA A 26 -13.85 19.47 -2.33
C ALA A 26 -12.44 18.90 -2.40
N GLY A 27 -12.13 17.96 -1.51
CA GLY A 27 -10.88 17.21 -1.56
C GLY A 27 -10.75 16.62 -2.95
N LEU A 28 -9.64 16.92 -3.63
CA LEU A 28 -9.34 16.26 -4.90
C LEU A 28 -9.36 14.75 -4.65
N PRO A 29 -10.03 13.95 -5.49
CA PRO A 29 -9.85 12.51 -5.42
C PRO A 29 -8.36 12.24 -5.59
N ALA A 30 -7.77 11.44 -4.70
CA ALA A 30 -6.44 10.90 -4.93
C ALA A 30 -6.53 10.11 -6.24
N ALA A 31 -6.01 10.67 -7.33
CA ALA A 31 -5.96 9.98 -8.60
C ALA A 31 -5.19 8.68 -8.36
N ALA A 32 -5.83 7.54 -8.64
CA ALA A 32 -5.14 6.27 -8.67
C ALA A 32 -3.95 6.42 -9.63
N GLN A 33 -2.75 6.04 -9.19
CA GLN A 33 -1.61 6.07 -10.10
C GLN A 33 -1.90 5.13 -11.28
N ASP A 34 -1.72 5.65 -12.49
CA ASP A 34 -1.90 4.88 -13.72
C ASP A 34 -0.92 3.71 -13.72
N ALA A 35 -1.39 2.53 -14.13
CA ALA A 35 -0.54 1.35 -14.25
C ALA A 35 0.34 1.49 -15.49
N GLU A 36 1.66 1.60 -15.30
CA GLU A 36 2.65 1.70 -16.37
C GLU A 36 3.58 0.49 -16.33
N LEU A 37 3.47 -0.39 -17.33
CA LEU A 37 4.25 -1.63 -17.40
C LEU A 37 5.75 -1.35 -17.39
N ILE A 38 6.48 -2.02 -16.49
CA ILE A 38 7.94 -2.12 -16.52
C ILE A 38 8.29 -3.35 -17.39
N PRO A 39 8.70 -3.18 -18.67
CA PRO A 39 8.63 -4.27 -19.65
C PRO A 39 9.51 -5.48 -19.34
N MET A 40 10.62 -5.28 -18.63
CA MET A 40 11.55 -6.38 -18.35
C MET A 40 10.96 -7.48 -17.46
N TRP A 41 9.85 -7.21 -16.76
CA TRP A 41 9.22 -8.17 -15.85
C TRP A 41 8.12 -9.02 -16.48
N ASP A 42 7.72 -8.77 -17.74
CA ASP A 42 6.69 -9.57 -18.45
C ASP A 42 7.26 -10.87 -19.06
N ALA A 43 8.57 -11.11 -18.93
CA ALA A 43 9.18 -12.37 -19.31
C ALA A 43 8.86 -13.48 -18.30
N SER A 44 8.60 -14.69 -18.80
CA SER A 44 8.27 -15.89 -17.99
C SER A 44 8.78 -17.16 -18.68
N ASP A 45 8.92 -18.24 -17.90
CA ASP A 45 9.24 -19.59 -18.39
C ASP A 45 8.19 -20.58 -17.89
N GLU A 46 7.17 -20.83 -18.72
CA GLU A 46 6.08 -21.76 -18.44
C GLU A 46 6.53 -23.24 -18.40
N SER A 47 7.75 -23.55 -18.84
CA SER A 47 8.30 -24.91 -18.74
C SER A 47 8.94 -25.18 -17.38
N ASN A 48 9.24 -24.13 -16.62
CA ASN A 48 9.80 -24.26 -15.28
C ASN A 48 8.71 -24.64 -14.28
N THR A 49 8.90 -25.78 -13.61
CA THR A 49 7.99 -26.33 -12.59
C THR A 49 8.51 -26.14 -11.17
N ALA A 50 9.62 -25.41 -10.99
CA ALA A 50 10.16 -25.08 -9.68
C ALA A 50 9.19 -24.19 -8.90
N THR A 51 9.17 -24.39 -7.59
CA THR A 51 8.39 -23.60 -6.64
C THR A 51 9.31 -22.79 -5.74
N ILE A 52 8.79 -21.67 -5.25
CA ILE A 52 9.47 -20.74 -4.37
C ILE A 52 8.99 -20.99 -2.94
N ASP A 53 9.95 -21.15 -2.03
CA ASP A 53 9.62 -21.37 -0.63
C ASP A 53 9.11 -20.07 0.02
N HIS A 54 7.85 -20.10 0.42
CA HIS A 54 7.18 -19.03 1.14
C HIS A 54 6.86 -19.39 2.60
N ALA A 55 7.35 -20.52 3.11
CA ALA A 55 7.17 -20.91 4.50
C ALA A 55 7.68 -19.87 5.52
N PRO A 56 8.83 -19.18 5.30
CA PRO A 56 9.27 -18.14 6.23
C PRO A 56 8.27 -16.97 6.34
N TRP A 57 7.56 -16.64 5.27
CA TRP A 57 6.50 -15.63 5.30
C TRP A 57 5.24 -16.16 5.97
N GLN A 58 4.87 -17.41 5.68
CA GLN A 58 3.75 -18.08 6.37
C GLN A 58 3.96 -18.10 7.89
N GLU A 59 5.17 -18.40 8.38
CA GLU A 59 5.46 -18.37 9.82
C GLU A 59 5.22 -16.99 10.46
N ILE A 60 5.50 -15.92 9.73
CA ILE A 60 5.24 -14.54 10.18
C ILE A 60 3.73 -14.28 10.20
N LEU A 61 3.00 -14.69 9.15
CA LEU A 61 1.53 -14.57 9.11
C LEU A 61 0.89 -15.33 10.28
N ASP A 62 1.23 -16.60 10.47
CA ASP A 62 0.66 -17.46 11.52
C ASP A 62 0.85 -16.86 12.92
N ARG A 63 2.00 -16.22 13.16
CA ARG A 63 2.34 -15.67 14.47
C ARG A 63 1.71 -14.30 14.72
N TYR A 64 1.63 -13.46 13.72
CA TYR A 64 1.33 -12.03 13.90
C TYR A 64 0.02 -11.55 13.28
N LEU A 65 -0.57 -12.31 12.36
CA LEU A 65 -1.89 -11.99 11.84
C LEU A 65 -2.97 -12.51 12.80
N ARG A 66 -3.99 -11.69 13.05
CA ARG A 66 -5.21 -12.03 13.78
C ARG A 66 -6.37 -11.96 12.80
N THR A 67 -7.10 -13.07 12.68
CA THR A 67 -8.20 -13.24 11.71
C THR A 67 -9.52 -13.56 12.40
N ASP A 68 -9.54 -13.56 13.73
CA ASP A 68 -10.66 -13.96 14.59
C ASP A 68 -11.52 -12.77 15.07
N ASP A 69 -11.25 -11.57 14.56
CA ASP A 69 -12.04 -10.36 14.88
C ASP A 69 -13.48 -10.52 14.33
N PRO A 70 -14.53 -10.35 15.16
CA PRO A 70 -15.92 -10.48 14.72
C PRO A 70 -16.34 -9.54 13.58
N SER A 71 -15.60 -8.45 13.34
CA SER A 71 -15.81 -7.56 12.20
C SER A 71 -15.38 -8.17 10.86
N GLY A 72 -14.67 -9.30 10.88
CA GLY A 72 -14.06 -9.90 9.69
C GLY A 72 -12.79 -9.18 9.24
N ILE A 73 -12.31 -8.18 9.97
CA ILE A 73 -11.10 -7.42 9.63
C ILE A 73 -9.87 -8.15 10.18
N HIS A 74 -8.90 -8.41 9.31
CA HIS A 74 -7.62 -8.98 9.73
C HIS A 74 -6.72 -7.88 10.31
N ARG A 75 -6.03 -8.19 11.42
CA ARG A 75 -5.13 -7.24 12.10
C ARG A 75 -3.74 -7.85 12.27
N PHE A 76 -2.72 -7.14 11.84
CA PHE A 76 -1.33 -7.56 12.02
C PHE A 76 -0.71 -6.94 13.27
N ASP A 77 -0.11 -7.75 14.13
CA ASP A 77 0.52 -7.33 15.39
C ASP A 77 1.96 -6.83 15.15
N TYR A 78 2.06 -5.61 14.61
CA TYR A 78 3.35 -4.94 14.37
C TYR A 78 4.17 -4.73 15.64
N GLY A 79 3.50 -4.52 16.79
CA GLY A 79 4.16 -4.31 18.08
C GLY A 79 4.91 -5.56 18.54
N ALA A 80 4.25 -6.72 18.47
CA ALA A 80 4.88 -7.99 18.82
C ALA A 80 6.01 -8.37 17.85
N LEU A 81 5.84 -8.14 16.53
CA LEU A 81 6.92 -8.38 15.58
C LEU A 81 8.10 -7.42 15.82
N LYS A 82 7.85 -6.14 16.12
CA LYS A 82 8.91 -5.18 16.46
C LYS A 82 9.75 -5.64 17.66
N ALA A 83 9.09 -6.21 18.68
CA ALA A 83 9.74 -6.71 19.88
C ALA A 83 10.56 -7.99 19.68
N SER A 84 10.28 -8.79 18.65
CA SER A 84 11.02 -10.04 18.33
C SER A 84 12.19 -9.79 17.39
N ALA A 85 13.42 -9.76 17.90
CA ALA A 85 14.61 -9.60 17.07
C ALA A 85 14.78 -10.76 16.07
N ASP A 86 14.54 -11.99 16.52
CA ASP A 86 14.68 -13.19 15.71
C ASP A 86 13.68 -13.21 14.55
N ASP A 87 12.41 -12.88 14.81
CA ASP A 87 11.40 -12.89 13.74
C ASP A 87 11.55 -11.71 12.78
N ARG A 88 12.07 -10.56 13.24
CA ARG A 88 12.51 -9.50 12.32
C ARG A 88 13.65 -9.96 11.43
N GLN A 89 14.60 -10.74 11.96
CA GLN A 89 15.67 -11.31 11.17
C GLN A 89 15.14 -12.33 10.15
N LYS A 90 14.15 -13.15 10.52
CA LYS A 90 13.49 -14.08 9.58
C LYS A 90 12.78 -13.35 8.45
N LEU A 91 12.00 -12.30 8.76
CA LEU A 91 11.35 -11.47 7.73
C LEU A 91 12.39 -10.85 6.78
N GLY A 92 13.46 -10.27 7.33
CA GLY A 92 14.55 -9.74 6.52
C GLY A 92 15.29 -10.81 5.71
N GLY A 93 15.43 -12.02 6.24
CA GLY A 93 16.02 -13.17 5.55
C GLY A 93 15.18 -13.64 4.37
N TYR A 94 13.86 -13.73 4.56
CA TYR A 94 12.90 -14.04 3.50
C TYR A 94 12.93 -13.03 2.35
N LEU A 95 12.91 -11.73 2.67
CA LEU A 95 13.01 -10.69 1.65
C LEU A 95 14.33 -10.80 0.86
N LYS A 96 15.44 -11.06 1.56
CA LYS A 96 16.74 -11.28 0.91
C LYS A 96 16.75 -12.53 0.02
N SER A 97 16.13 -13.63 0.43
CA SER A 97 16.08 -14.82 -0.41
C SER A 97 15.28 -14.56 -1.69
N LEU A 98 14.15 -13.87 -1.60
CA LEU A 98 13.40 -13.45 -2.79
C LEU A 98 14.24 -12.56 -3.71
N ALA A 99 14.94 -11.57 -3.15
CA ALA A 99 15.79 -10.65 -3.92
C ALA A 99 16.90 -11.32 -4.73
N THR A 100 17.32 -12.53 -4.35
CA THR A 100 18.34 -13.31 -5.08
C THR A 100 17.78 -14.15 -6.24
N LEU A 101 16.45 -14.28 -6.34
CA LEU A 101 15.81 -15.02 -7.41
C LEU A 101 15.62 -14.13 -8.64
N ASP A 102 15.68 -14.75 -9.82
CA ASP A 102 15.16 -14.14 -11.05
C ASP A 102 13.72 -14.60 -11.27
N PRO A 103 12.69 -13.80 -10.93
CA PRO A 103 11.29 -14.22 -11.09
C PRO A 103 10.97 -14.52 -12.57
N ARG A 104 11.68 -13.91 -13.53
CA ARG A 104 11.45 -14.12 -14.97
C ARG A 104 11.72 -15.55 -15.42
N SER A 105 12.45 -16.33 -14.61
CA SER A 105 12.73 -17.74 -14.86
C SER A 105 11.61 -18.69 -14.42
N PHE A 106 10.54 -18.20 -13.80
CA PHE A 106 9.41 -19.01 -13.34
C PHE A 106 8.17 -18.85 -14.23
N ALA A 107 7.24 -19.79 -14.13
CA ALA A 107 5.93 -19.71 -14.76
C ALA A 107 5.11 -18.54 -14.18
N LYS A 108 4.18 -17.98 -14.97
CA LYS A 108 3.40 -16.78 -14.56
C LYS A 108 2.64 -16.94 -13.24
N ALA A 109 2.13 -18.13 -12.93
CA ALA A 109 1.43 -18.35 -11.65
C ALA A 109 2.40 -18.21 -10.45
N GLU A 110 3.60 -18.76 -10.55
CA GLU A 110 4.61 -18.68 -9.50
C GLU A 110 5.18 -17.25 -9.38
N GLN A 111 5.36 -16.56 -10.50
CA GLN A 111 5.73 -15.14 -10.52
C GLN A 111 4.71 -14.25 -9.81
N MET A 112 3.42 -14.47 -10.06
CA MET A 112 2.35 -13.70 -9.44
C MET A 112 2.37 -13.88 -7.92
N ALA A 113 2.48 -15.12 -7.45
CA ALA A 113 2.62 -15.46 -6.05
C ALA A 113 3.86 -14.79 -5.42
N TYR A 114 5.01 -14.85 -6.10
CA TYR A 114 6.24 -14.18 -5.70
C TYR A 114 6.03 -12.67 -5.48
N TRP A 115 5.44 -11.98 -6.46
CA TRP A 115 5.27 -10.52 -6.40
C TRP A 115 4.25 -10.09 -5.34
N ILE A 116 3.16 -10.83 -5.18
CA ILE A 116 2.15 -10.57 -4.13
C ILE A 116 2.79 -10.71 -2.76
N ASN A 117 3.49 -11.83 -2.51
CA ASN A 117 4.13 -12.05 -1.21
C ASN A 117 5.25 -11.04 -0.95
N LEU A 118 6.06 -10.71 -1.95
CA LEU A 118 7.11 -9.69 -1.82
C LEU A 118 6.51 -8.33 -1.43
N TYR A 119 5.44 -7.89 -2.10
CA TYR A 119 4.73 -6.65 -1.76
C TYR A 119 4.26 -6.68 -0.30
N ASN A 120 3.52 -7.72 0.09
CA ASN A 120 2.92 -7.82 1.42
C ASN A 120 3.98 -7.87 2.53
N ALA A 121 5.05 -8.64 2.34
CA ALA A 121 6.16 -8.73 3.28
C ALA A 121 6.95 -7.41 3.36
N LEU A 122 7.15 -6.70 2.24
CA LEU A 122 7.78 -5.38 2.23
C LEU A 122 6.95 -4.34 2.96
N THR A 123 5.62 -4.34 2.78
CA THR A 123 4.71 -3.46 3.52
C THR A 123 4.89 -3.65 5.03
N VAL A 124 4.89 -4.90 5.52
CA VAL A 124 5.14 -5.18 6.93
C VAL A 124 6.54 -4.73 7.35
N PHE A 125 7.57 -5.06 6.58
CA PHE A 125 8.95 -4.69 6.86
C PHE A 125 9.16 -3.19 7.02
N VAL A 126 8.45 -2.37 6.24
CA VAL A 126 8.51 -0.90 6.33
C VAL A 126 7.87 -0.37 7.59
N ILE A 127 6.74 -0.95 8.01
CA ILE A 127 5.95 -0.47 9.16
C ILE A 127 6.61 -0.83 10.49
N VAL A 128 7.10 -2.07 10.63
CA VAL A 128 7.64 -2.62 11.88
C VAL A 128 8.64 -1.70 12.60
N PRO A 129 9.70 -1.16 11.96
CA PRO A 129 10.67 -0.29 12.65
C PRO A 129 10.08 1.04 13.11
N ARG A 130 8.96 1.47 12.51
CA ARG A 130 8.31 2.77 12.75
C ARG A 130 7.11 2.69 13.69
N TYR A 131 6.65 1.49 14.00
CA TYR A 131 5.55 1.27 14.94
C TYR A 131 5.90 1.76 16.37
N PRO A 132 5.00 2.39 17.13
CA PRO A 132 3.63 2.75 16.75
C PRO A 132 3.60 3.95 15.79
N VAL A 133 2.73 3.86 14.79
CA VAL A 133 2.42 4.92 13.84
C VAL A 133 0.91 4.96 13.66
N ASP A 134 0.32 6.15 13.63
CA ASP A 134 -1.14 6.31 13.53
C ASP A 134 -1.67 5.87 12.16
N SER A 135 -0.90 6.13 11.10
CA SER A 135 -1.19 5.68 9.74
C SER A 135 0.08 5.35 8.97
N ILE A 136 0.04 4.31 8.13
CA ILE A 136 1.12 4.04 7.16
C ILE A 136 1.40 5.27 6.27
N LYS A 137 0.40 6.12 6.01
CA LYS A 137 0.53 7.37 5.25
C LYS A 137 1.48 8.38 5.92
N ASP A 138 1.70 8.25 7.22
CA ASP A 138 2.61 9.11 7.97
C ASP A 138 4.07 8.66 7.85
N ILE A 139 4.31 7.45 7.30
CA ILE A 139 5.65 6.96 6.98
C ILE A 139 6.10 7.62 5.69
N LYS A 140 6.77 8.77 5.79
CA LYS A 140 7.19 9.54 4.61
C LYS A 140 8.32 8.87 3.82
N SER A 141 8.18 8.82 2.49
CA SER A 141 9.26 8.47 1.56
C SER A 141 10.09 9.68 1.07
N GLY A 142 9.63 10.90 1.39
CA GLY A 142 10.22 12.16 0.96
C GLY A 142 9.51 13.36 1.58
N LEU A 143 9.92 14.59 1.24
CA LEU A 143 9.36 15.81 1.83
C LEU A 143 7.89 16.07 1.45
N ILE A 144 7.43 15.51 0.33
CA ILE A 144 6.09 15.75 -0.28
C ILE A 144 5.26 14.45 -0.36
N ASP A 145 5.82 13.31 0.04
CA ASP A 145 5.17 12.02 -0.16
C ASP A 145 4.14 11.68 0.92
N PHE A 146 3.04 11.06 0.48
CA PHE A 146 2.04 10.45 1.33
C PHE A 146 2.35 8.96 1.46
N GLY A 147 3.02 8.56 2.54
CA GLY A 147 3.37 7.16 2.83
C GLY A 147 4.63 6.62 2.11
N PRO A 148 4.94 5.32 2.30
CA PRO A 148 6.23 4.75 1.95
C PRO A 148 6.32 4.19 0.52
N TRP A 149 5.26 4.30 -0.28
CA TRP A 149 5.11 3.52 -1.49
C TRP A 149 6.16 3.81 -2.58
N ASN A 150 6.85 4.95 -2.50
CA ASN A 150 7.96 5.33 -3.39
C ASN A 150 9.36 5.09 -2.79
N LEU A 151 9.46 4.46 -1.60
CA LEU A 151 10.77 4.08 -1.05
C LEU A 151 11.42 3.01 -1.91
N GLU A 152 12.69 3.18 -2.28
CA GLU A 152 13.51 2.09 -2.81
C GLU A 152 13.76 1.07 -1.70
N LEU A 153 13.08 -0.08 -1.74
CA LEU A 153 13.08 -1.03 -0.63
C LEU A 153 14.00 -2.23 -0.87
N ILE A 154 14.02 -2.74 -2.11
CA ILE A 154 14.69 -4.00 -2.41
C ILE A 154 15.26 -4.02 -3.83
N PRO A 155 16.52 -4.44 -4.03
CA PRO A 155 17.05 -4.69 -5.37
C PRO A 155 16.64 -6.10 -5.83
N VAL A 156 16.00 -6.22 -6.99
CA VAL A 156 15.72 -7.50 -7.65
C VAL A 156 16.29 -7.43 -9.06
N GLN A 157 17.18 -8.35 -9.42
CA GLN A 157 17.89 -8.34 -10.72
C GLN A 157 18.53 -6.99 -11.08
N GLY A 158 19.03 -6.26 -10.09
CA GLY A 158 19.68 -4.95 -10.26
C GLY A 158 18.73 -3.74 -10.24
N GLU A 159 17.42 -3.95 -10.34
CA GLU A 159 16.43 -2.87 -10.22
C GLU A 159 16.00 -2.67 -8.78
N LYS A 160 16.07 -1.43 -8.31
CA LYS A 160 15.57 -1.07 -6.97
C LYS A 160 14.07 -0.84 -7.05
N LEU A 161 13.32 -1.74 -6.42
CA LEU A 161 11.87 -1.72 -6.47
C LEU A 161 11.27 -1.00 -5.27
N THR A 162 10.23 -0.23 -5.58
CA THR A 162 9.28 0.37 -4.63
C THR A 162 7.99 -0.46 -4.58
N LEU A 163 7.12 -0.24 -3.58
CA LEU A 163 5.80 -0.89 -3.54
C LEU A 163 4.96 -0.51 -4.77
N ASN A 164 5.03 0.75 -5.23
CA ASN A 164 4.35 1.20 -6.45
C ASN A 164 4.89 0.51 -7.71
N ASN A 165 6.20 0.26 -7.80
CA ASN A 165 6.74 -0.51 -8.93
C ASN A 165 6.15 -1.92 -8.97
N ILE A 166 6.07 -2.59 -7.81
CA ILE A 166 5.53 -3.95 -7.74
C ILE A 166 4.03 -3.98 -8.10
N GLU A 167 3.23 -3.09 -7.51
CA GLU A 167 1.78 -3.10 -7.74
C GLU A 167 1.39 -2.56 -9.12
N HIS A 168 1.86 -1.37 -9.47
CA HIS A 168 1.41 -0.63 -10.66
C HIS A 168 2.30 -0.86 -11.88
N GLY A 169 3.55 -1.26 -11.68
CA GLY A 169 4.51 -1.53 -12.76
C GLY A 169 4.64 -3.00 -13.17
N ILE A 170 4.25 -3.92 -12.29
CA ILE A 170 4.44 -5.37 -12.48
C ILE A 170 3.08 -6.08 -12.39
N LEU A 171 2.48 -6.16 -11.20
CA LEU A 171 1.29 -6.98 -10.96
C LEU A 171 0.07 -6.56 -11.83
N ARG A 172 -0.39 -5.31 -11.69
CA ARG A 172 -1.56 -4.81 -12.44
C ARG A 172 -1.39 -4.89 -13.97
N PRO A 173 -0.29 -4.41 -14.58
CA PRO A 173 -0.20 -4.37 -16.04
C PRO A 173 0.10 -5.71 -16.72
N ILE A 174 0.80 -6.64 -16.04
CA ILE A 174 1.16 -7.96 -16.62
C ILE A 174 -0.03 -8.91 -16.61
N TRP A 175 -0.70 -9.07 -15.47
CA TRP A 175 -1.80 -10.03 -15.34
C TRP A 175 -3.16 -9.43 -15.69
N ARG A 176 -3.33 -8.10 -15.53
CA ARG A 176 -4.60 -7.40 -15.81
C ARG A 176 -5.79 -8.01 -15.10
N ASP A 177 -5.55 -8.61 -13.94
CA ASP A 177 -6.56 -9.22 -13.10
C ASP A 177 -6.98 -8.23 -12.01
N PRO A 178 -8.25 -7.80 -11.96
CA PRO A 178 -8.73 -6.85 -10.95
C PRO A 178 -8.66 -7.42 -9.52
N ARG A 179 -8.64 -8.75 -9.34
CA ARG A 179 -8.54 -9.41 -8.03
C ARG A 179 -7.21 -9.10 -7.33
N ILE A 180 -6.17 -8.72 -8.07
CA ILE A 180 -4.85 -8.32 -7.53
C ILE A 180 -4.96 -7.23 -6.48
N HIS A 181 -5.90 -6.29 -6.65
CA HIS A 181 -6.08 -5.20 -5.68
C HIS A 181 -6.39 -5.72 -4.28
N TYR A 182 -7.05 -6.88 -4.19
CA TYR A 182 -7.39 -7.55 -2.94
C TYR A 182 -6.31 -8.51 -2.43
N ALA A 183 -5.35 -8.87 -3.28
CA ALA A 183 -4.21 -9.69 -2.91
C ALA A 183 -3.07 -8.90 -2.25
N VAL A 184 -2.99 -7.59 -2.53
CA VAL A 184 -1.95 -6.71 -1.99
C VAL A 184 -2.51 -5.84 -0.85
N ASN A 185 -1.98 -6.01 0.36
CA ASN A 185 -2.39 -5.25 1.53
C ASN A 185 -1.49 -4.02 1.69
N CYS A 186 -2.07 -2.84 1.47
CA CYS A 186 -1.38 -1.56 1.69
C CYS A 186 -1.39 -1.08 3.16
N ALA A 187 -1.87 -1.90 4.11
CA ALA A 187 -1.94 -1.65 5.55
C ALA A 187 -2.59 -0.32 5.98
N SER A 188 -3.43 0.26 5.13
CA SER A 188 -4.35 1.34 5.46
C SER A 188 -5.74 0.75 5.79
N ILE A 189 -6.54 1.44 6.62
CA ILE A 189 -7.86 0.96 7.09
C ILE A 189 -8.81 0.62 5.94
N GLY A 190 -8.70 1.31 4.80
CA GLY A 190 -9.49 1.03 3.60
C GLY A 190 -8.90 -0.02 2.67
N CYS A 191 -7.77 -0.65 3.02
CA CYS A 191 -7.17 -1.70 2.21
C CYS A 191 -7.85 -3.04 2.48
N PRO A 192 -7.88 -3.95 1.48
CA PRO A 192 -8.30 -5.34 1.66
C PRO A 192 -7.53 -6.04 2.77
N ASN A 193 -8.11 -7.09 3.36
CA ASN A 193 -7.46 -7.88 4.39
C ASN A 193 -6.16 -8.51 3.87
N LEU A 194 -5.14 -8.56 4.72
CA LEU A 194 -3.96 -9.39 4.42
C LEU A 194 -4.37 -10.87 4.46
N ALA A 195 -4.06 -11.62 3.40
CA ALA A 195 -4.38 -13.04 3.33
C ALA A 195 -3.71 -13.84 4.48
N PRO A 196 -4.40 -14.83 5.07
CA PRO A 196 -3.85 -15.66 6.13
C PRO A 196 -2.83 -16.69 5.64
N GLU A 197 -2.82 -16.95 4.34
CA GLU A 197 -1.90 -17.85 3.69
C GLU A 197 -0.99 -17.08 2.73
N ALA A 198 0.29 -17.43 2.72
CA ALA A 198 1.20 -17.01 1.67
C ALA A 198 0.73 -17.58 0.32
N TYR A 199 0.76 -16.73 -0.70
CA TYR A 199 0.41 -17.11 -2.06
C TYR A 199 1.44 -18.11 -2.61
N ARG A 200 1.00 -19.11 -3.34
CA ARG A 200 1.80 -20.10 -4.08
C ARG A 200 1.05 -20.42 -5.37
N SER A 201 1.74 -20.91 -6.39
CA SER A 201 1.05 -21.32 -7.64
C SER A 201 -0.11 -22.29 -7.40
N ASP A 202 -0.02 -23.16 -6.40
CA ASP A 202 -1.04 -24.18 -6.09
C ASP A 202 -2.27 -23.67 -5.33
N ASN A 203 -2.20 -22.48 -4.70
CA ASN A 203 -3.32 -21.88 -3.96
C ASN A 203 -3.75 -20.49 -4.49
N LEU A 204 -3.03 -19.95 -5.48
CA LEU A 204 -3.19 -18.61 -6.01
C LEU A 204 -4.63 -18.29 -6.40
N GLU A 205 -5.23 -19.10 -7.28
CA GLU A 205 -6.60 -18.83 -7.75
C GLU A 205 -7.62 -18.81 -6.61
N ARG A 206 -7.54 -19.80 -5.71
CA ARG A 206 -8.41 -19.85 -4.54
C ARG A 206 -8.27 -18.60 -3.67
N LEU A 207 -7.05 -18.13 -3.45
CA LEU A 207 -6.82 -16.92 -2.63
C LEU A 207 -7.23 -15.64 -3.36
N LEU A 208 -7.12 -15.58 -4.69
CA LEU A 208 -7.61 -14.46 -5.49
C LEU A 208 -9.15 -14.38 -5.49
N GLU A 209 -9.84 -15.51 -5.46
CA GLU A 209 -11.31 -15.55 -5.38
C GLU A 209 -11.88 -15.16 -4.00
N GLN A 210 -11.07 -15.30 -2.94
CA GLN A 210 -11.46 -14.97 -1.57
C GLN A 210 -11.27 -13.47 -1.22
N GLY A 211 -10.54 -12.74 -2.07
CA GLY A 211 -10.22 -11.32 -1.90
C GLY A 211 -11.40 -10.38 -2.05
#